data_AF-A0A914N891-F1
#
_entry.id   AF-A0A914N891-F1
#
_cell.length_a   1.000
_cell.length_b   1.000
_cell.length_c   1.000
_cell.angle_alpha   90.00
_cell.angle_beta   90.00
_cell.angle_gamma   90.00
#
_symmetry.space_group_name_H-M   'P 1'
#
loop_
_entity.id
_entity.type
_entity.pdbx_description
1 polymer ?
#
loop_
_entity_poly.entity_id
_entity_poly.type
_entity_poly.pdbx_seq_one_letter_code
_entity_poly.pdbx_strand_id
1 'polypeptide(L)'
;MSKIFFSLFLFVSFFALTTSFGFGGPRGNILKLLPPFIGNITREQIREYNQIVENITATKAQIKNELQNWAQNNGILQPYNNFTSQLQRDAEQFHDRVVQNLTGEALTLFNQIWSIRQDDTITRLAECQQIKNAYR
;
A
#
# COMPACT_ATOMS: atom_id res chain seq x y z
N MET A 1 32.13 15.57 9.58
CA MET A 1 31.10 15.31 10.61
C MET A 1 29.93 16.23 10.28
N SER A 2 28.69 15.84 10.01
CA SER A 2 27.99 14.56 10.03
C SER A 2 27.14 14.48 8.75
N LYS A 3 26.91 13.26 8.28
CA LYS A 3 26.24 12.97 7.00
C LYS A 3 24.76 13.33 7.10
N ILE A 4 24.32 14.10 6.10
CA ILE A 4 22.97 14.24 5.54
C ILE A 4 21.93 13.34 6.23
N PHE A 5 21.00 13.99 6.91
CA PHE A 5 19.79 13.41 7.49
C PHE A 5 19.17 12.39 6.54
N PHE A 6 18.98 11.18 7.03
CA PHE A 6 18.25 10.08 6.40
C PHE A 6 16.78 10.51 6.18
N SER A 7 16.56 11.29 5.12
CA SER A 7 15.26 11.48 4.50
C SER A 7 15.05 10.30 3.56
N LEU A 8 14.12 9.41 3.89
CA LEU A 8 13.35 8.58 2.95
C LEU A 8 12.38 7.73 3.77
N PHE A 9 11.35 8.38 4.32
CA PHE A 9 10.09 7.72 4.65
C PHE A 9 9.46 7.29 3.31
N LEU A 10 9.78 6.08 2.84
CA LEU A 10 9.18 5.52 1.63
C LEU A 10 7.82 4.94 1.95
N PHE A 11 6.86 5.85 1.86
CA PHE A 11 5.46 5.65 2.02
C PHE A 11 4.89 5.01 0.75
N VAL A 12 4.31 3.81 0.86
CA VAL A 12 3.35 3.33 -0.14
C VAL A 12 2.18 2.66 0.53
N SER A 13 1.12 3.41 0.64
CA SER A 13 -0.21 2.87 0.80
C SER A 13 -1.07 3.58 -0.21
N PHE A 14 -0.99 3.09 -1.46
CA PHE A 14 -2.11 3.03 -2.38
C PHE A 14 -1.70 2.29 -3.66
N PHE A 15 -2.56 1.42 -4.18
CA PHE A 15 -2.44 0.78 -5.51
C PHE A 15 -1.49 -0.42 -5.74
N ALA A 16 -1.12 -1.21 -4.72
CA ALA A 16 -0.75 -2.62 -4.94
C ALA A 16 -1.92 -3.60 -4.74
N LEU A 17 -3.11 -3.11 -4.39
CA LEU A 17 -4.26 -3.94 -4.04
C LEU A 17 -5.58 -3.54 -4.72
N THR A 18 -5.63 -2.57 -5.63
CA THR A 18 -6.89 -2.23 -6.33
C THR A 18 -7.16 -3.05 -7.60
N THR A 19 -6.26 -3.94 -8.00
CA THR A 19 -6.59 -5.06 -8.89
C THR A 19 -6.96 -6.34 -8.13
N SER A 20 -7.07 -6.32 -6.79
CA SER A 20 -7.52 -7.52 -6.05
C SER A 20 -8.37 -7.32 -4.80
N PHE A 21 -8.37 -6.20 -4.10
CA PHE A 21 -9.19 -6.04 -2.88
C PHE A 21 -9.53 -4.58 -2.61
N GLY A 22 -10.76 -4.18 -2.95
CA GLY A 22 -11.31 -2.97 -2.32
C GLY A 22 -12.42 -2.18 -3.01
N PHE A 23 -13.14 -2.69 -4.03
CA PHE A 23 -14.51 -2.25 -4.34
C PHE A 23 -15.27 -3.43 -4.93
N GLY A 24 -16.50 -3.65 -4.48
CA GLY A 24 -17.30 -4.84 -4.75
C GLY A 24 -17.43 -5.19 -6.24
N GLY A 25 -17.01 -6.41 -6.58
CA GLY A 25 -17.33 -7.08 -7.84
C GLY A 25 -17.64 -8.56 -7.53
N PRO A 26 -18.68 -9.15 -8.15
CA PRO A 26 -19.11 -10.51 -7.82
C PRO A 26 -18.10 -11.53 -8.36
N ARG A 27 -17.63 -12.42 -7.46
CA ARG A 27 -17.12 -13.78 -7.73
C ARG A 27 -16.47 -14.01 -9.11
N GLY A 28 -15.13 -14.00 -9.19
CA GLY A 28 -14.42 -14.54 -10.35
C GLY A 28 -12.90 -14.52 -10.21
N ASN A 29 -12.29 -15.71 -10.10
CA ASN A 29 -10.87 -16.04 -10.26
C ASN A 29 -9.80 -15.23 -9.49
N ILE A 30 -9.33 -15.83 -8.40
CA ILE A 30 -8.14 -15.49 -7.60
C ILE A 30 -6.85 -15.82 -8.38
N LEU A 31 -6.75 -15.41 -9.64
CA LEU A 31 -5.41 -15.21 -10.23
C LEU A 31 -4.89 -13.91 -9.65
N LYS A 32 -4.32 -14.06 -8.46
CA LYS A 32 -3.53 -13.11 -7.70
C LYS A 32 -2.57 -12.43 -8.67
N LEU A 33 -2.96 -11.27 -9.20
CA LEU A 33 -2.13 -10.45 -10.07
C LEU A 33 -0.94 -10.02 -9.22
N LEU A 34 0.19 -10.70 -9.42
CA LEU A 34 1.44 -10.31 -8.79
C LEU A 34 1.77 -8.88 -9.23
N PRO A 35 2.34 -8.05 -8.34
CA PRO A 35 2.82 -6.74 -8.74
C PRO A 35 3.74 -6.82 -9.97
N PRO A 36 3.72 -5.84 -10.87
CA PRO A 36 4.48 -5.88 -12.11
C PRO A 36 6.01 -5.90 -11.89
N PHE A 37 6.50 -5.53 -10.71
CA PHE A 37 7.91 -5.65 -10.35
C PHE A 37 8.32 -7.10 -10.01
N ILE A 38 7.34 -7.96 -9.73
CA ILE A 38 7.50 -9.41 -9.51
C ILE A 38 7.46 -10.10 -10.87
N GLY A 39 8.61 -10.08 -11.55
CA GLY A 39 8.80 -10.75 -12.84
C GLY A 39 9.61 -12.03 -12.69
N ASN A 40 10.94 -11.91 -12.80
CA ASN A 40 11.88 -13.04 -12.76
C ASN A 40 12.22 -13.49 -11.34
N ILE A 41 11.23 -14.00 -10.60
CA ILE A 41 11.46 -14.65 -9.30
C ILE A 41 10.86 -16.06 -9.26
N THR A 42 11.43 -16.90 -8.41
CA THR A 42 11.02 -18.28 -8.16
C THR A 42 9.65 -18.36 -7.47
N ARG A 43 9.04 -19.55 -7.49
CA ARG A 43 7.76 -19.80 -6.79
C ARG A 43 7.92 -19.65 -5.28
N GLU A 44 9.08 -20.02 -4.76
CA GLU A 44 9.44 -19.90 -3.36
C GLU A 44 9.46 -18.43 -2.94
N GLN A 45 10.10 -17.56 -3.74
CA GLN A 45 10.12 -16.11 -3.50
C GLN A 45 8.70 -15.49 -3.58
N ILE A 46 7.85 -15.96 -4.51
CA ILE A 46 6.44 -15.55 -4.57
C ILE A 46 5.67 -15.98 -3.31
N ARG A 47 5.96 -17.17 -2.79
CA ARG A 47 5.34 -17.66 -1.55
C ARG A 47 5.73 -16.79 -0.35
N GLU A 48 7.00 -16.42 -0.23
CA GLU A 48 7.49 -15.51 0.82
C GLU A 48 6.82 -14.13 0.72
N TYR A 49 6.78 -13.56 -0.48
CA TYR A 49 6.05 -12.32 -0.73
C TYR A 49 4.60 -12.40 -0.23
N ASN A 50 3.91 -13.48 -0.59
CA ASN A 50 2.53 -13.72 -0.18
C ASN A 50 2.37 -13.82 1.33
N GLN A 51 3.28 -14.52 2.02
CA GLN A 51 3.25 -14.64 3.48
C GLN A 51 3.39 -13.28 4.17
N ILE A 52 4.28 -12.43 3.65
CA ILE A 52 4.45 -11.06 4.15
C ILE A 52 3.14 -10.29 3.94
N VAL A 53 2.65 -10.19 2.71
CA VAL A 53 1.46 -9.35 2.43
C VAL A 53 0.18 -9.89 3.04
N GLU A 54 0.07 -11.17 3.36
CA GLU A 54 -1.14 -11.75 3.98
C GLU A 54 -1.13 -11.69 5.51
N ASN A 55 -0.05 -11.20 6.13
CA ASN A 55 0.02 -11.08 7.59
C ASN A 55 -0.95 -9.99 8.10
N ILE A 56 -2.10 -10.44 8.59
CA ILE A 56 -3.17 -9.58 9.13
C ILE A 56 -2.84 -8.95 10.49
N THR A 57 -1.85 -9.49 11.20
CA THR A 57 -1.46 -9.05 12.54
C THR A 57 -0.39 -7.97 12.51
N ALA A 58 0.39 -7.89 11.43
CA ALA A 58 1.40 -6.88 11.23
C ALA A 58 0.78 -5.51 10.88
N THR A 59 1.42 -4.45 11.37
CA THR A 59 1.13 -3.09 10.94
C THR A 59 1.58 -2.87 9.50
N LYS A 60 1.01 -1.88 8.82
CA LYS A 60 1.46 -1.56 7.45
C LYS A 60 2.94 -1.19 7.41
N ALA A 61 3.47 -0.50 8.44
CA ALA A 61 4.90 -0.23 8.56
C ALA A 61 5.75 -1.50 8.64
N GLN A 62 5.32 -2.50 9.41
CA GLN A 62 6.02 -3.79 9.51
C GLN A 62 6.03 -4.51 8.16
N ILE A 63 4.88 -4.58 7.46
CA ILE A 63 4.79 -5.15 6.11
C ILE A 63 5.74 -4.46 5.13
N LYS A 64 5.82 -3.11 5.15
CA LYS A 64 6.73 -2.35 4.29
C LYS A 64 8.19 -2.72 4.53
N ASN A 65 8.59 -2.80 5.79
CA ASN A 65 9.95 -3.18 6.17
C ASN A 65 10.27 -4.61 5.75
N GLU A 66 9.36 -5.56 5.97
CA GLU A 66 9.52 -6.96 5.54
C GLU A 66 9.63 -7.08 4.02
N LEU A 67 8.79 -6.38 3.25
CA LEU A 67 8.85 -6.37 1.79
C LEU A 67 10.13 -5.73 1.25
N GLN A 68 10.62 -4.66 1.86
CA GLN A 68 11.87 -4.04 1.46
C GLN A 68 13.05 -4.98 1.70
N ASN A 69 13.11 -5.63 2.85
CA ASN A 69 14.12 -6.63 3.18
C ASN A 69 14.04 -7.83 2.22
N TRP A 70 12.84 -8.33 1.96
CA TRP A 70 12.61 -9.41 1.00
C TRP A 70 13.06 -9.00 -0.42
N ALA A 71 12.74 -7.79 -0.88
CA ALA A 71 13.17 -7.31 -2.18
C ALA A 71 14.69 -7.17 -2.28
N GLN A 72 15.34 -6.71 -1.20
CA GLN A 72 16.81 -6.65 -1.10
C GLN A 72 17.45 -8.04 -1.17
N ASN A 73 16.95 -9.00 -0.39
CA ASN A 73 17.48 -10.37 -0.36
C ASN A 73 17.31 -11.10 -1.69
N ASN A 74 16.30 -10.72 -2.47
CA ASN A 74 16.00 -11.31 -3.77
C ASN A 74 16.55 -10.51 -4.96
N GLY A 75 17.37 -9.48 -4.73
CA GLY A 75 18.02 -8.72 -5.80
C GLY A 75 17.08 -7.84 -6.64
N ILE A 76 15.86 -7.59 -6.17
CA ILE A 76 14.82 -6.81 -6.87
C ILE A 76 14.47 -5.49 -6.15
N LEU A 77 15.34 -5.02 -5.25
CA LEU A 77 15.12 -3.80 -4.48
C LEU A 77 14.88 -2.56 -5.35
N GLN A 78 15.60 -2.42 -6.46
CA GLN A 78 15.43 -1.29 -7.38
C GLN A 78 14.05 -1.30 -8.07
N PRO A 79 13.63 -2.39 -8.75
CA PRO A 79 12.25 -2.53 -9.24
C PRO A 79 11.18 -2.32 -8.17
N TYR A 80 11.39 -2.86 -6.96
CA TYR A 80 10.49 -2.66 -5.83
C TYR A 80 10.37 -1.17 -5.46
N ASN A 81 11.50 -0.49 -5.25
CA ASN A 81 11.54 0.93 -4.89
C ASN A 81 10.93 1.84 -5.96
N ASN A 82 11.13 1.51 -7.23
CA ASN A 82 10.55 2.26 -8.35
C ASN A 82 9.03 2.11 -8.38
N PHE A 83 8.54 0.87 -8.25
CA PHE A 83 7.11 0.59 -8.20
C PHE A 83 6.47 1.26 -6.99
N THR A 84 7.08 1.14 -5.81
CA THR A 84 6.57 1.74 -4.60
C THR A 84 6.52 3.27 -4.72
N SER A 85 7.62 3.91 -5.11
CA SER A 85 7.65 5.36 -5.30
C SER A 85 6.63 5.85 -6.34
N GLN A 86 6.38 5.07 -7.40
CA GLN A 86 5.36 5.41 -8.40
C GLN A 86 3.95 5.35 -7.82
N LEU A 87 3.63 4.28 -7.10
CA LEU A 87 2.34 4.11 -6.43
C LEU A 87 2.04 5.27 -5.47
N GLN A 88 3.06 5.75 -4.75
CA GLN A 88 2.89 6.90 -3.87
C GLN A 88 2.53 8.18 -4.63
N ARG A 89 3.27 8.47 -5.70
CA ARG A 89 2.98 9.63 -6.55
C ARG A 89 1.58 9.56 -7.13
N ASP A 90 1.16 8.39 -7.59
CA ASP A 90 -0.18 8.20 -8.17
C ASP A 90 -1.28 8.39 -7.12
N ALA A 91 -1.03 7.95 -5.88
CA ALA A 91 -1.95 8.15 -4.76
C ALA A 91 -2.12 9.64 -4.42
N GLU A 92 -1.01 10.37 -4.27
CA GLU A 92 -1.00 11.80 -3.98
C GLU A 92 -1.68 12.60 -5.11
N GLN A 93 -1.36 12.29 -6.36
CA GLN A 93 -2.02 12.93 -7.51
C GLN A 93 -3.53 12.65 -7.55
N PHE A 94 -3.96 11.43 -7.22
CA PHE A 94 -5.38 11.10 -7.14
C PHE A 94 -6.05 11.90 -6.02
N HIS A 95 -5.45 11.94 -4.83
CA HIS A 95 -5.93 12.75 -3.72
C HIS A 95 -6.13 14.21 -4.15
N ASP A 96 -5.09 14.83 -4.70
CA ASP A 96 -5.10 16.25 -5.08
C ASP A 96 -6.17 16.55 -6.13
N ARG A 97 -6.36 15.67 -7.12
CA ARG A 97 -7.42 15.81 -8.11
C ARG A 97 -8.81 15.69 -7.49
N VAL A 98 -9.00 14.77 -6.55
CA VAL A 98 -10.32 14.54 -5.94
C VAL A 98 -10.69 15.67 -5.00
N VAL A 99 -9.79 16.13 -4.13
CA VAL A 99 -10.10 17.21 -3.16
C VAL A 99 -10.46 18.53 -3.84
N GLN A 100 -9.94 18.80 -5.04
CA GLN A 100 -10.30 19.98 -5.84
C GLN A 100 -11.78 19.97 -6.30
N ASN A 101 -12.42 18.81 -6.33
CA ASN A 101 -13.78 18.62 -6.84
C ASN A 101 -14.80 18.28 -5.73
N LEU A 102 -14.37 18.19 -4.47
CA LEU A 102 -15.23 17.90 -3.33
C LEU A 102 -15.37 19.11 -2.41
N THR A 103 -16.54 19.24 -1.78
CA THR A 103 -16.80 20.26 -0.76
C THR A 103 -17.61 19.68 0.40
N GLY A 104 -17.73 20.44 1.49
CA GLY A 104 -18.58 20.09 2.63
C GLY A 104 -18.25 18.75 3.29
N GLU A 105 -19.29 17.98 3.61
CA GLU A 105 -19.18 16.67 4.27
C GLU A 105 -18.44 15.64 3.40
N ALA A 106 -18.60 15.70 2.08
CA ALA A 106 -17.92 14.78 1.16
C ALA A 106 -16.39 14.97 1.18
N LEU A 107 -15.92 16.21 1.18
CA LEU A 107 -14.50 16.52 1.33
C LEU A 107 -13.98 16.08 2.69
N THR A 108 -14.76 16.32 3.75
CA THR A 108 -14.40 15.94 5.12
C THR A 108 -14.23 14.42 5.25
N LEU A 109 -15.20 13.65 4.77
CA LEU A 109 -15.16 12.19 4.77
C LEU A 109 -14.00 11.66 3.92
N PHE A 110 -13.75 12.24 2.74
CA PHE A 110 -12.63 11.85 1.89
C PHE A 110 -11.29 12.05 2.60
N ASN A 111 -11.07 13.21 3.21
CA ASN A 111 -9.84 13.51 3.95
C ASN A 111 -9.66 12.61 5.18
N GLN A 112 -10.74 12.26 5.87
CA GLN A 112 -10.71 11.31 6.98
C GLN A 112 -10.29 9.92 6.52
N ILE A 113 -10.91 9.40 5.44
CA ILE A 113 -10.55 8.11 4.85
C ILE A 113 -9.10 8.12 4.35
N TRP A 114 -8.66 9.22 3.74
CA TRP A 114 -7.28 9.41 3.32
C TRP A 114 -6.34 9.29 4.52
N SER A 115 -6.57 10.03 5.59
CA SER A 115 -5.75 9.98 6.81
C SER A 115 -5.65 8.57 7.41
N ILE A 116 -6.77 7.84 7.52
CA ILE A 116 -6.79 6.45 8.00
C ILE A 116 -5.91 5.54 7.11
N ARG A 117 -5.99 5.74 5.79
CA ARG A 117 -5.18 4.99 4.83
C ARG A 117 -3.70 5.37 4.87
N GLN A 118 -3.40 6.60 5.27
CA GLN A 118 -2.04 7.07 5.47
C GLN A 118 -1.43 6.59 6.81
N ASP A 119 -2.23 6.15 7.76
CA ASP A 119 -1.71 5.68 9.05
C ASP A 119 -1.03 4.32 8.91
N ASP A 120 0.30 4.29 8.88
CA ASP A 120 1.08 3.06 8.79
C ASP A 120 1.23 2.29 10.11
N THR A 121 0.81 2.90 11.22
CA THR A 121 0.92 2.32 12.56
C THR A 121 -0.17 1.27 12.83
N ILE A 122 -1.20 1.23 12.00
CA ILE A 122 -2.32 0.29 12.12
C ILE A 122 -2.18 -0.91 11.18
N THR A 123 -2.87 -2.00 11.53
CA THR A 123 -3.01 -3.17 10.65
C THR A 123 -4.03 -2.89 9.55
N ARG A 124 -4.02 -3.71 8.49
CA ARG A 124 -5.06 -3.61 7.43
C ARG A 124 -6.47 -3.86 7.96
N LEU A 125 -6.61 -4.75 8.95
CA LEU A 125 -7.90 -5.01 9.58
C LEU A 125 -8.40 -3.78 10.34
N ALA A 126 -7.52 -3.11 11.09
CA ALA A 126 -7.84 -1.87 11.78
C ALA A 126 -8.18 -0.75 10.80
N GLU A 127 -7.45 -0.62 9.69
CA GLU A 127 -7.78 0.33 8.61
C GLU A 127 -9.22 0.10 8.11
N CYS A 128 -9.58 -1.15 7.76
CA CYS A 128 -10.94 -1.48 7.31
C CYS A 128 -12.01 -1.14 8.36
N GLN A 129 -11.74 -1.37 9.65
CA GLN A 129 -12.66 -1.04 10.73
C GLN A 129 -12.83 0.48 10.89
N GLN A 130 -11.73 1.22 10.87
CA GLN A 130 -11.76 2.68 10.98
C GLN A 130 -12.48 3.32 9.78
N ILE A 131 -12.20 2.86 8.56
CA ILE A 131 -12.91 3.32 7.36
C ILE A 131 -14.41 3.01 7.47
N LYS A 132 -14.79 1.80 7.89
CA LYS A 132 -16.20 1.44 8.09
C LYS A 132 -16.90 2.36 9.09
N ASN A 133 -16.19 2.77 10.14
CA ASN A 133 -16.72 3.66 11.17
C ASN A 133 -16.79 5.12 10.69
N ALA A 134 -15.97 5.54 9.72
CA ALA A 134 -16.04 6.90 9.15
C ALA A 134 -17.34 7.18 8.38
N TYR A 135 -18.04 6.14 7.90
CA TYR A 135 -19.33 6.26 7.20
C TYR A 135 -20.56 6.26 8.12
N ARG A 136 -20.39 6.09 9.43
CA ARG A 136 -21.47 5.96 10.42
C ARG A 136 -21.62 7.24 11.21
#